data_AF-A0A4R6Z7C2-F1
#
_entry.id   AF-A0A4R6Z7C2-F1
#
_cell.length_a   1.000
_cell.length_b   1.000
_cell.length_c   1.000
_cell.angle_alpha   90.00
_cell.angle_beta   90.00
_cell.angle_gamma   90.00
#
_symmetry.space_group_name_H-M   'P 1'
#
loop_
_entity.id
_entity.type
_entity.pdbx_description
1 polymer ?
#
loop_
_entity_poly.entity_id
_entity_poly.type
_entity_poly.pdbx_seq_one_letter_code
_entity_poly.pdbx_strand_id
1 'polypeptide(L)'
;MDRQEHAQQNVHAGVVNRGDLFWIAADESRGSIPGHPHPHLVVQDDVFNHSRISTVVVCALSTNMNRASEPGNVLLDPGEGGLSRQSVVVVSQVSSLYKTRLGERIGALSDARVEQVLAGLRFLQSAFFHPRNRTPGGQA
;
A
#
# COMPACT_ATOMS: atom_id res chain seq x y z
N MET A 1 2.59 23.38 34.71
CA MET A 1 2.34 21.97 34.31
C MET A 1 2.28 21.99 32.80
N ASP A 2 3.45 21.71 32.23
CA ASP A 2 3.80 22.05 30.86
C ASP A 2 3.03 21.20 29.85
N ARG A 3 2.39 21.90 28.92
CA ARG A 3 1.78 21.35 27.72
C ARG A 3 2.94 20.95 26.80
N GLN A 4 3.29 19.67 26.76
CA GLN A 4 4.21 19.16 25.74
C GLN A 4 3.44 19.04 24.42
N GLU A 5 3.61 20.05 23.58
CA GLU A 5 3.33 20.01 22.15
C GLU A 5 4.24 18.97 21.51
N HIS A 6 3.73 17.76 21.28
CA HIS A 6 4.43 16.78 20.47
C HIS A 6 4.38 17.23 19.01
N ALA A 7 5.52 17.71 18.53
CA ALA A 7 5.77 18.14 17.17
C ALA A 7 5.40 17.04 16.15
N GLN A 8 4.22 17.17 15.52
CA GLN A 8 3.93 16.54 14.24
C GLN A 8 4.46 17.45 13.12
N GLN A 9 5.78 17.55 13.03
CA GLN A 9 6.47 18.17 11.91
C GLN A 9 7.13 17.05 11.10
N ASN A 10 6.45 16.62 10.03
CA ASN A 10 7.14 16.24 8.80
C ASN A 10 6.15 16.28 7.63
N VAL A 11 5.89 17.50 7.16
CA VAL A 11 5.31 17.73 5.84
C VAL A 11 6.46 17.52 4.85
N HIS A 12 6.61 16.33 4.28
CA HIS A 12 7.42 16.21 3.08
C HIS A 12 6.65 16.88 1.94
N ALA A 13 7.03 18.13 1.67
CA ALA A 13 6.69 18.89 0.46
C ALA A 13 7.41 18.31 -0.78
N GLY A 14 7.49 16.98 -0.88
CA GLY A 14 8.03 16.26 -2.03
C GLY A 14 6.93 15.85 -2.99
N VAL A 15 7.26 15.79 -4.28
CA VAL A 15 6.37 15.20 -5.28
C VAL A 15 6.21 13.71 -4.95
N VAL A 16 4.97 13.27 -4.76
CA VAL A 16 4.63 11.85 -4.53
C VAL A 16 4.47 11.18 -5.88
N ASN A 17 5.14 10.05 -6.10
CA ASN A 17 5.05 9.29 -7.35
C ASN A 17 4.60 7.84 -7.12
N ARG A 18 4.02 7.25 -8.15
CA ARG A 18 3.69 5.83 -8.20
C ARG A 18 4.97 5.03 -8.03
N GLY A 19 4.94 4.04 -7.14
CA GLY A 19 6.12 3.25 -6.80
C GLY A 19 6.89 3.77 -5.58
N ASP A 20 6.64 4.99 -5.10
CA ASP A 20 7.26 5.47 -3.86
C ASP A 20 6.79 4.67 -2.65
N LEU A 21 7.73 4.44 -1.73
CA LEU A 21 7.50 3.80 -0.44
C LEU A 21 7.61 4.83 0.68
N PHE A 22 6.62 4.87 1.56
CA PHE A 22 6.57 5.78 2.70
C PHE A 22 6.24 5.04 4.00
N TRP A 23 6.79 5.53 5.10
CA TRP A 23 6.29 5.18 6.43
C TRP A 23 4.96 5.87 6.70
N ILE A 24 4.00 5.13 7.25
CA ILE A 24 2.72 5.70 7.69
C ILE A 24 2.52 5.36 9.17
N ALA A 25 2.31 6.41 9.97
CA ALA A 25 2.02 6.25 11.39
C ALA A 25 0.72 5.49 11.61
N ALA A 26 0.69 4.64 12.64
CA ALA A 26 -0.50 3.89 12.99
C ALA A 26 -1.66 4.83 13.31
N ASP A 27 -2.87 4.38 12.95
CA ASP A 27 -4.09 5.10 13.29
C ASP A 27 -4.55 4.68 14.69
N GLU A 28 -4.24 5.50 15.68
CA GLU A 28 -4.64 5.29 17.09
C GLU A 28 -6.17 5.17 17.24
N SER A 29 -6.95 5.73 16.31
CA SER A 29 -8.41 5.64 16.33
C SER A 29 -8.96 4.25 16.00
N ARG A 30 -8.13 3.33 15.50
CA ARG A 30 -8.53 1.97 15.10
C ARG A 30 -8.14 0.87 16.10
N GLY A 31 -7.59 1.19 17.28
CA GLY A 31 -7.42 0.23 18.38
C GLY A 31 -6.40 0.62 19.46
N SER A 32 -6.56 0.02 20.65
CA SER A 32 -5.83 0.33 21.91
C SER A 32 -4.38 -0.16 22.01
N ILE A 33 -3.71 -0.47 20.89
CA ILE A 33 -2.29 -0.85 20.88
C ILE A 33 -1.56 0.25 20.10
N PRO A 34 -0.53 0.90 20.66
CA PRO A 34 0.34 1.77 19.90
C PRO A 34 0.88 1.00 18.69
N GLY A 35 0.31 1.27 17.53
CA GLY A 35 0.72 0.61 16.30
C GLY A 35 2.07 1.17 15.88
N HIS A 36 2.97 0.28 15.47
CA HIS A 36 4.24 0.71 14.92
C HIS A 36 3.97 1.30 13.53
N PRO A 37 4.70 2.33 13.09
CA PRO A 37 4.61 2.80 11.71
C PRO A 37 4.86 1.65 10.73
N HIS A 38 4.09 1.62 9.64
CA HIS A 38 4.17 0.55 8.65
C HIS A 38 4.50 1.10 7.25
N PRO A 39 5.34 0.40 6.47
CA PRO A 39 5.68 0.83 5.13
C PRO A 39 4.49 0.62 4.19
N HIS A 40 4.28 1.57 3.30
CA HIS A 40 3.22 1.53 2.29
C HIS A 40 3.77 1.97 0.93
N LEU A 41 3.30 1.29 -0.13
CA LEU A 41 3.61 1.57 -1.53
C LEU A 41 2.53 2.45 -2.14
N VAL A 42 2.90 3.55 -2.78
CA VAL A 42 2.00 4.36 -3.60
C VAL A 42 1.68 3.62 -4.89
N VAL A 43 0.39 3.34 -5.12
CA VAL A 43 -0.11 2.65 -6.33
C VAL A 43 -0.99 3.55 -7.20
N GLN A 44 -1.37 4.71 -6.70
CA GLN A 44 -2.11 5.72 -7.47
C GLN A 44 -1.26 6.27 -8.62
N ASP A 45 -1.91 6.53 -9.75
CA ASP A 45 -1.27 7.14 -10.93
C ASP A 45 -0.81 8.58 -10.68
N ASP A 46 0.30 8.96 -11.30
CA ASP A 46 0.95 10.26 -11.09
C ASP A 46 0.13 11.44 -11.58
N VAL A 47 -0.74 11.24 -12.58
CA VAL A 47 -1.71 12.25 -12.99
C VAL A 47 -2.58 12.69 -11.80
N PHE A 48 -2.96 11.75 -10.92
CA PHE A 48 -3.71 12.07 -9.71
C PHE A 48 -2.80 12.52 -8.57
N ASN A 49 -1.62 11.90 -8.41
CA ASN A 49 -0.67 12.28 -7.36
C ASN A 49 -0.21 13.73 -7.48
N HIS A 50 -0.09 14.26 -8.69
CA HIS A 50 0.37 15.64 -8.94
C HIS A 50 -0.78 16.64 -9.11
N SER A 51 -2.02 16.17 -9.03
CA SER A 51 -3.21 17.02 -9.08
C SER A 51 -3.51 17.68 -7.73
N ARG A 52 -4.60 18.47 -7.69
CA ARG A 52 -5.15 19.08 -6.46
C ARG A 52 -5.80 18.07 -5.51
N ILE A 53 -5.86 16.79 -5.86
CA ILE A 53 -6.38 15.74 -4.97
C ILE A 53 -5.46 15.61 -3.75
N SER A 54 -6.02 15.78 -2.56
CA SER A 54 -5.26 15.70 -1.30
C SER A 54 -5.01 14.27 -0.82
N THR A 55 -5.62 13.27 -1.47
CA THR A 55 -5.48 11.86 -1.13
C THR A 55 -4.54 11.11 -2.07
N VAL A 56 -4.04 9.97 -1.59
CA VAL A 56 -3.23 9.02 -2.34
C VAL A 56 -3.70 7.61 -2.03
N VAL A 57 -3.71 6.73 -3.03
CA VAL A 57 -3.98 5.30 -2.85
C VAL A 57 -2.67 4.55 -2.64
N VAL A 58 -2.61 3.79 -1.56
CA VAL A 58 -1.44 3.01 -1.17
C VAL A 58 -1.79 1.56 -0.89
N CYS A 59 -0.78 0.70 -0.95
CA CYS A 59 -0.84 -0.72 -0.63
C CYS A 59 0.11 -1.03 0.54
N ALA A 60 -0.35 -1.75 1.56
CA ALA A 60 0.44 -2.04 2.74
C ALA A 60 1.56 -3.06 2.48
N LEU A 61 2.69 -2.90 3.17
CA LEU A 61 3.75 -3.90 3.22
C LEU A 61 3.76 -4.63 4.56
N SER A 62 4.14 -5.91 4.53
CA SER A 62 4.31 -6.74 5.73
C SER A 62 5.63 -7.51 5.68
N THR A 63 6.28 -7.68 6.84
CA THR A 63 7.41 -8.60 6.99
C THR A 63 6.97 -10.03 7.34
N ASN A 64 5.66 -10.29 7.42
CA ASN A 64 5.14 -11.63 7.63
C ASN A 64 5.19 -12.42 6.31
N MET A 65 6.19 -13.29 6.21
CA MET A 65 6.48 -14.08 5.01
C MET A 65 5.39 -15.10 4.66
N ASN A 66 4.53 -15.48 5.62
CA ASN A 66 3.38 -16.35 5.34
C ASN A 66 2.40 -15.74 4.33
N ARG A 67 2.48 -14.41 4.13
CA ARG A 67 1.65 -13.68 3.19
C ARG A 67 2.14 -13.76 1.75
N ALA A 68 3.39 -14.18 1.53
CA ALA A 68 3.97 -14.27 0.19
C ALA A 68 3.26 -15.31 -0.69
N SER A 69 2.64 -16.33 -0.08
CA SER A 69 1.86 -17.35 -0.79
C SER A 69 0.41 -16.94 -1.06
N GLU A 70 -0.05 -15.80 -0.55
CA GLU A 70 -1.40 -15.30 -0.84
C GLU A 70 -1.48 -14.85 -2.32
N PRO A 71 -2.52 -15.23 -3.07
CA PRO A 71 -2.65 -14.86 -4.47
C PRO A 71 -2.57 -13.35 -4.73
N GLY A 72 -1.72 -12.97 -5.69
CA GLY A 72 -1.52 -11.58 -6.10
C GLY A 72 -0.55 -10.77 -5.23
N ASN A 73 -0.13 -11.28 -4.06
CA ASN A 73 0.90 -10.62 -3.26
C ASN A 73 2.27 -10.72 -3.95
N VAL A 74 3.10 -9.70 -3.74
CA VAL A 74 4.42 -9.60 -4.37
C VAL A 74 5.49 -9.65 -3.29
N LEU A 75 6.38 -10.64 -3.39
CA LEU A 75 7.55 -10.75 -2.52
C LEU A 75 8.64 -9.77 -2.99
N LEU A 76 9.19 -9.01 -2.04
CA LEU A 76 10.28 -8.07 -2.22
C LEU A 76 11.50 -8.52 -1.43
N ASP A 77 12.65 -8.53 -2.08
CA ASP A 77 13.93 -8.83 -1.47
C ASP A 77 14.49 -7.61 -0.71
N PRO A 78 15.36 -7.82 0.30
CA PRO A 78 16.08 -6.72 0.93
C PRO A 78 16.82 -5.86 -0.12
N GLY A 79 16.72 -4.54 0.04
CA GLY A 79 17.28 -3.54 -0.87
C GLY A 79 16.28 -3.03 -1.91
N GLU A 80 15.25 -3.80 -2.27
CA GLU A 80 14.22 -3.31 -3.18
C GLU A 80 13.47 -2.13 -2.56
N GLY A 81 13.46 -0.99 -3.26
CA GLY A 81 12.84 0.24 -2.79
C GLY A 81 13.39 0.79 -1.48
N GLY A 82 14.62 0.43 -1.11
CA GLY A 82 15.26 0.88 0.14
C GLY A 82 14.84 0.09 1.38
N LEU A 83 14.12 -1.03 1.22
CA LEU A 83 13.70 -1.86 2.34
C LEU A 83 14.89 -2.61 2.95
N SER A 84 15.09 -2.49 4.26
CA SER A 84 16.18 -3.19 4.97
C SER A 84 15.93 -4.68 5.18
N ARG A 85 14.68 -5.13 5.02
CA ARG A 85 14.24 -6.50 5.26
C ARG A 85 13.36 -6.98 4.13
N GLN A 86 13.36 -8.30 3.96
CA GLN A 86 12.44 -8.97 3.06
C GLN A 86 11.00 -8.64 3.46
N SER A 87 10.18 -8.29 2.47
CA SER A 87 8.84 -7.75 2.69
C SER A 87 7.88 -8.26 1.63
N VAL A 88 6.59 -8.24 1.94
CA VAL A 88 5.52 -8.64 1.03
C VAL A 88 4.60 -7.45 0.81
N VAL A 89 4.37 -7.07 -0.45
CA VAL A 89 3.30 -6.14 -0.81
C VAL A 89 1.98 -6.89 -0.77
N VAL A 90 1.05 -6.37 0.02
CA VAL A 90 -0.22 -7.03 0.31
C VAL A 90 -1.32 -6.37 -0.51
N VAL A 91 -1.60 -6.93 -1.68
CA VAL A 91 -2.53 -6.31 -2.65
C VAL A 91 -3.96 -6.20 -2.11
N SER A 92 -4.35 -7.04 -1.15
CA SER A 92 -5.67 -6.98 -0.50
C SER A 92 -5.79 -5.86 0.54
N GLN A 93 -4.67 -5.25 0.95
CA GLN A 93 -4.63 -4.14 1.90
C GLN A 93 -4.33 -2.83 1.18
N VAL A 94 -5.26 -2.45 0.29
CA VAL A 94 -5.25 -1.14 -0.37
C VAL A 94 -6.07 -0.15 0.43
N SER A 95 -5.60 1.09 0.55
CA SER A 95 -6.33 2.17 1.24
C SER A 95 -6.06 3.53 0.62
N SER A 96 -7.00 4.46 0.80
CA SER A 96 -6.83 5.86 0.45
C SER A 96 -6.63 6.68 1.72
N LEU A 97 -5.64 7.56 1.72
CA LEU A 97 -5.30 8.42 2.84
C LEU A 97 -4.85 9.80 2.36
N TYR A 98 -4.95 10.80 3.24
CA TYR A 98 -4.44 12.13 2.95
C TYR A 98 -2.92 12.10 2.80
N LYS A 99 -2.37 12.80 1.80
CA LYS A 99 -0.93 12.95 1.58
C LYS A 99 -0.19 13.48 2.82
N THR A 100 -0.87 14.24 3.67
CA THR A 100 -0.35 14.72 4.96
C THR A 100 -0.05 13.60 5.98
N ARG A 101 -0.57 12.38 5.77
CA ARG A 101 -0.25 11.21 6.59
C ARG A 101 0.98 10.43 6.10
N LEU A 102 1.53 10.76 4.93
CA LEU A 102 2.79 10.19 4.48
C LEU A 102 3.91 10.74 5.38
N GLY A 103 4.61 9.84 6.06
CA GLY A 103 5.77 10.16 6.86
C GLY A 103 7.04 10.22 6.01
N GLU A 104 8.13 9.71 6.56
CA GLU A 104 9.42 9.65 5.86
C GLU A 104 9.35 8.75 4.61
N ARG A 105 9.95 9.21 3.52
CA ARG A 105 10.11 8.44 2.29
C ARG A 105 11.24 7.41 2.47
N ILE A 106 10.95 6.16 2.16
CA ILE A 106 11.90 5.03 2.23
C ILE A 106 12.71 4.93 0.94
N GLY A 107 12.03 5.01 -0.21
CA GLY A 107 12.61 4.79 -1.52
C GLY A 107 11.53 4.60 -2.57
N ALA A 108 11.83 3.92 -3.66
CA ALA A 108 10.86 3.57 -4.69
C ALA A 108 11.14 2.20 -5.30
N LEU A 109 10.08 1.46 -5.59
CA LEU A 109 10.19 0.22 -6.36
C LEU A 109 10.49 0.51 -7.83
N SER A 110 11.07 -0.47 -8.53
CA SER A 110 11.22 -0.40 -9.98
C SER A 110 9.87 -0.48 -10.68
N ASP A 111 9.77 0.07 -11.88
CA ASP A 111 8.55 0.02 -12.69
C ASP A 111 8.04 -1.41 -12.90
N ALA A 112 8.97 -2.35 -13.14
CA ALA A 112 8.64 -3.76 -13.29
C ALA A 112 7.94 -4.33 -12.04
N ARG A 113 8.39 -3.92 -10.86
CA ARG A 113 7.81 -4.37 -9.59
C ARG A 113 6.47 -3.69 -9.31
N VAL A 114 6.34 -2.41 -9.66
CA VAL A 114 5.04 -1.70 -9.61
C VAL A 114 4.02 -2.40 -10.51
N GLU A 115 4.38 -2.78 -11.73
CA GLU A 115 3.46 -3.48 -12.64
C GLU A 115 3.04 -4.86 -12.12
N GLN A 116 3.91 -5.58 -11.42
CA GLN A 116 3.55 -6.83 -10.73
C GLN A 116 2.50 -6.59 -9.64
N VAL A 117 2.67 -5.52 -8.84
CA VAL A 117 1.69 -5.14 -7.81
C VAL A 117 0.35 -4.76 -8.45
N LEU A 118 0.36 -3.96 -9.52
CA LEU A 118 -0.86 -3.60 -10.26
C LEU A 118 -1.55 -4.84 -10.88
N ALA A 119 -0.77 -5.82 -11.36
CA ALA A 119 -1.32 -7.10 -11.81
C ALA A 119 -2.01 -7.87 -10.67
N GLY A 120 -1.41 -7.90 -9.48
CA GLY A 120 -2.03 -8.47 -8.29
C GLY A 120 -3.33 -7.77 -7.88
N LEU A 121 -3.38 -6.43 -7.95
CA LEU A 121 -4.60 -5.66 -7.71
C LEU A 121 -5.70 -5.97 -8.75
N ARG A 122 -5.35 -6.08 -10.03
CA ARG A 122 -6.29 -6.48 -11.10
C ARG A 122 -6.81 -7.91 -10.88
N PHE A 123 -5.96 -8.82 -10.40
CA PHE A 123 -6.37 -10.18 -10.06
C PHE A 123 -7.47 -10.18 -8.99
N LEU A 124 -7.34 -9.39 -7.93
CA LEU A 124 -8.38 -9.26 -6.90
C LEU A 124 -9.72 -8.77 -7.45
N GLN A 125 -9.69 -7.91 -8.47
CA GLN A 125 -10.90 -7.38 -9.12
C GLN A 125 -11.49 -8.34 -10.16
N SER A 126 -10.69 -9.26 -10.70
CA SER A 126 -11.11 -10.16 -11.80
C SER A 126 -12.23 -11.13 -11.41
N ALA A 127 -12.41 -11.40 -10.11
CA ALA A 127 -13.52 -12.20 -9.58
C ALA A 127 -14.90 -11.56 -9.87
N PHE A 128 -14.96 -10.26 -10.15
CA PHE A 128 -16.19 -9.56 -10.54
C PHE A 128 -16.48 -9.62 -12.05
N PHE A 129 -15.45 -9.84 -12.88
CA PHE A 129 -15.57 -9.78 -14.34
C PHE A 129 -15.61 -11.16 -15.03
N HIS A 130 -15.40 -12.23 -14.28
CA HIS A 130 -15.74 -13.58 -14.72
C HIS A 130 -17.06 -14.00 -14.06
N PRO A 131 -18.22 -13.87 -14.75
CA PRO A 131 -19.39 -14.60 -14.30
C PRO A 131 -18.98 -16.07 -14.26
N ARG A 132 -19.04 -16.69 -13.07
CA ARG A 132 -18.95 -18.16 -13.00
C ARG A 132 -19.95 -18.66 -14.02
N ASN A 133 -19.48 -19.42 -15.01
CA ASN A 133 -20.35 -20.16 -15.91
C ASN A 133 -21.31 -20.94 -15.02
N ARG A 134 -22.56 -20.47 -14.89
CA ARG A 134 -23.63 -21.27 -14.33
C ARG A 134 -23.81 -22.39 -15.34
N THR A 135 -23.35 -23.58 -15.01
CA THR A 135 -23.71 -24.79 -15.74
C THR A 135 -25.24 -24.85 -15.76
N PRO A 136 -25.91 -24.81 -16.93
CA PRO A 136 -27.30 -25.19 -17.00
C PRO A 136 -27.31 -26.72 -16.98
N GLY A 137 -27.68 -27.33 -15.85
CA GLY A 137 -27.68 -28.78 -15.74
C GLY A 137 -28.50 -29.26 -14.55
N GLY A 138 -29.77 -29.52 -14.80
CA GLY A 138 -30.67 -30.15 -13.85
C GLY A 138 -32.14 -30.12 -14.29
N GLN A 139 -32.43 -30.49 -15.54
CA GLN A 139 -33.75 -31.06 -15.85
C GLN A 139 -33.65 -32.56 -15.55
N ALA A 140 -34.43 -32.99 -14.56
CA ALA A 140 -34.91 -34.35 -14.38
C ALA A 140 -36.40 -34.25 -14.05
#